data_AF-A0A915IM25-F1
#
_entry.id   AF-A0A915IM25-F1
#
_cell.length_a   1.000
_cell.length_b   1.000
_cell.length_c   1.000
_cell.angle_alpha   90.00
_cell.angle_beta   90.00
_cell.angle_gamma   90.00
#
_symmetry.space_group_name_H-M   'P 1'
#
loop_
_entity.id
_entity.type
_entity.pdbx_description
1 polymer ?
#
loop_
_entity_poly.entity_id
_entity_poly.type
_entity_poly.pdbx_seq_one_letter_code
_entity_poly.pdbx_strand_id
1 'polypeptide(L)' 'PSKNRTFKPKRNIPEGTKQSELLARANATLGSGNLKQAVTLPEGEDLNEWVAVNIRISTCEL' A
#
# COMPACT_ATOMS: atom_id res chain seq x y z
N PRO A 1 -4.08 -30.01 -7.44
CA PRO A 1 -3.59 -28.72 -7.99
C PRO A 1 -4.30 -27.52 -7.34
N SER A 2 -3.67 -26.98 -6.29
CA SER A 2 -4.14 -25.85 -5.50
C SER A 2 -4.26 -24.59 -6.37
N LYS A 3 -5.46 -24.01 -6.41
CA LYS A 3 -5.75 -22.77 -7.14
C LYS A 3 -5.07 -21.62 -6.40
N ASN A 4 -3.85 -21.27 -6.79
CA ASN A 4 -3.22 -19.99 -6.44
C ASN A 4 -4.01 -18.86 -7.11
N ARG A 5 -5.11 -18.45 -6.48
CA ARG A 5 -5.93 -17.31 -6.89
C ARG A 5 -5.19 -16.03 -6.49
N THR A 6 -4.16 -15.69 -7.24
CA THR A 6 -3.46 -14.40 -7.12
C THR A 6 -4.41 -13.29 -7.52
N PHE A 7 -4.33 -12.16 -6.80
CA PHE A 7 -5.03 -10.94 -7.18
C PHE A 7 -4.65 -10.57 -8.63
N LYS A 8 -5.65 -10.48 -9.51
CA LYS A 8 -5.49 -10.03 -10.89
C LYS A 8 -6.07 -8.62 -10.98
N PRO A 9 -5.28 -7.56 -10.70
CA PRO A 9 -5.77 -6.19 -10.83
C PRO A 9 -6.18 -5.95 -12.28
N LYS A 10 -7.45 -5.68 -12.51
CA LYS A 10 -7.93 -5.18 -13.81
C LYS A 10 -7.49 -3.73 -13.91
N ARG A 11 -6.44 -3.48 -14.70
CA ARG A 11 -5.81 -2.16 -14.89
C ARG A 11 -6.72 -1.09 -15.53
N ASN A 12 -7.84 -1.50 -16.14
CA ASN A 12 -8.78 -0.58 -16.78
C ASN A 12 -9.96 -0.33 -15.82
N ILE A 13 -9.78 0.59 -14.88
CA ILE A 13 -10.89 1.13 -14.08
C ILE A 13 -11.52 2.24 -14.92
N PRO A 14 -12.78 2.13 -15.37
CA PRO A 14 -13.45 3.21 -16.08
C PRO A 14 -13.58 4.43 -15.17
N GLU A 15 -13.29 5.63 -15.70
CA GLU A 15 -13.54 6.90 -15.01
C GLU A 15 -15.02 6.99 -14.61
N GLY A 16 -15.27 7.44 -13.37
CA GLY A 16 -16.62 7.54 -12.80
C GLY A 16 -17.10 6.31 -12.02
N THR A 17 -16.29 5.25 -11.90
CA THR A 17 -16.61 4.12 -11.00
C THR A 17 -16.25 4.43 -9.55
N LYS A 18 -16.95 3.80 -8.61
CA LYS A 18 -16.65 3.87 -7.16
C LYS A 18 -15.20 3.56 -6.83
N GLN A 19 -14.52 2.73 -7.64
CA GLN A 19 -13.10 2.44 -7.48
C GLN A 19 -12.19 3.63 -7.79
N SER A 20 -12.54 4.45 -8.80
CA SER A 20 -11.81 5.69 -9.12
C SER A 20 -11.94 6.71 -7.99
N GLU A 21 -13.14 6.84 -7.42
CA GLU A 21 -13.39 7.73 -6.28
C GLU A 21 -12.65 7.26 -5.02
N LEU A 22 -12.65 5.96 -4.75
CA LEU A 22 -11.86 5.37 -3.65
C LEU A 22 -10.36 5.57 -3.85
N LEU A 23 -9.86 5.45 -5.08
CA LEU A 23 -8.45 5.73 -5.41
C LEU A 23 -8.11 7.21 -5.19
N ALA A 24 -8.97 8.13 -5.63
CA ALA A 24 -8.80 9.56 -5.40
C ALA A 24 -8.79 9.92 -3.91
N ARG A 25 -9.70 9.32 -3.11
CA ARG A 25 -9.74 9.47 -1.66
C ARG A 25 -8.51 8.89 -0.98
N ALA A 26 -8.06 7.69 -1.38
CA ALA A 26 -6.84 7.08 -0.85
C ALA A 26 -5.61 7.93 -1.13
N ASN A 27 -5.50 8.49 -2.35
CA ASN A 27 -4.42 9.41 -2.73
C ASN A 27 -4.47 10.75 -1.98
N ALA A 28 -5.66 11.20 -1.55
CA ALA A 28 -5.81 12.43 -0.78
C ALA A 28 -5.45 12.24 0.72
N THR A 29 -5.71 11.06 1.28
CA THR A 29 -5.43 10.74 2.70
C THR A 29 -3.99 10.28 2.94
N LEU A 30 -3.35 9.63 1.96
CA LEU A 30 -1.90 9.42 1.94
C LEU A 30 -1.26 10.80 1.74
N GLY A 31 -0.92 11.49 2.84
CA GLY A 31 -0.39 12.85 2.81
C GLY A 31 0.69 13.02 1.73
N SER A 32 0.60 14.11 0.97
CA SER A 32 1.39 14.45 -0.24
C SER A 32 2.93 14.49 -0.13
N GLY A 33 3.51 13.95 0.95
CA GLY A 33 4.95 13.80 1.12
C GLY A 33 5.55 12.70 0.23
N ASN A 34 6.88 12.64 0.18
CA ASN A 34 7.59 11.63 -0.60
C ASN A 34 7.56 10.26 0.12
N LEU A 35 6.45 9.55 0.00
CA LEU A 35 6.25 8.21 0.59
C LEU A 35 7.35 7.22 0.20
N LYS A 36 7.99 7.39 -0.96
CA LYS A 36 9.13 6.55 -1.37
C LYS A 36 10.30 6.69 -0.39
N GLN A 37 10.58 7.90 0.07
CA GLN A 37 11.64 8.11 1.07
C GLN A 37 11.23 7.53 2.43
N ALA A 38 9.96 7.66 2.82
CA ALA A 38 9.47 7.15 4.10
C ALA A 38 9.46 5.61 4.22
N VAL A 39 9.39 4.89 3.09
CA VAL A 39 9.36 3.42 3.05
C VAL A 39 10.76 2.80 2.81
N THR A 40 11.76 3.64 2.52
CA THR A 40 13.13 3.18 2.30
C THR A 40 13.76 2.70 3.62
N LEU A 41 14.47 1.57 3.57
CA LEU A 41 15.22 1.05 4.71
C LEU A 41 16.33 2.04 5.11
N PRO A 42 16.38 2.50 6.38
CA PRO A 42 17.46 3.35 6.86
C PRO A 42 18.83 2.66 6.81
N GLU A 43 19.91 3.44 6.62
CA GLU A 43 21.26 2.90 6.64
C GLU A 43 21.58 2.29 8.01
N GLY A 44 21.99 1.01 8.03
CA GLY A 44 22.38 0.32 9.26
C GLY A 44 21.25 -0.37 10.02
N GLU A 45 19.99 -0.31 9.55
CA GLU A 45 18.89 -1.08 10.12
C GLU A 45 18.70 -2.47 9.49
N ASP A 46 18.07 -3.39 10.24
CA ASP A 46 17.70 -4.71 9.75
C ASP A 46 16.39 -4.67 8.96
N LEU A 47 16.38 -5.35 7.81
CA LEU A 47 15.23 -5.39 6.92
C LEU A 47 13.99 -6.04 7.56
N ASN A 48 14.18 -7.11 8.33
CA ASN A 48 13.05 -7.83 8.91
C ASN A 48 12.43 -7.04 10.06
N GLU A 49 13.25 -6.37 10.87
CA GLU A 49 12.78 -5.46 11.92
C GLU A 49 12.02 -4.27 11.31
N TRP A 50 12.59 -3.64 10.27
CA TRP A 50 11.94 -2.54 9.55
C TRP A 50 10.58 -2.95 8.97
N VAL A 51 10.50 -4.10 8.29
CA VAL A 51 9.26 -4.62 7.73
C VAL A 51 8.26 -4.97 8.83
N ALA A 52 8.70 -5.56 9.94
CA ALA A 52 7.82 -5.91 11.06
C ALA A 52 7.18 -4.66 11.70
N VAL A 53 7.95 -3.59 11.87
CA VAL A 53 7.47 -2.30 12.38
C VAL A 53 6.46 -1.69 11.42
N ASN A 54 6.77 -1.62 10.13
CA ASN A 54 5.91 -1.01 9.11
C ASN A 54 4.61 -1.80 8.86
N ILE A 55 4.66 -3.14 8.89
CA ILE A 55 3.46 -3.97 8.78
C ILE A 55 2.60 -3.82 10.03
N ARG A 56 3.20 -3.86 11.23
CA ARG A 56 2.46 -3.75 12.49
C ARG A 56 1.76 -2.40 12.62
N ILE A 57 2.45 -1.31 12.28
CA ILE A 57 1.89 0.05 12.31
C ILE A 57 0.73 0.18 11.30
N SER A 58 0.85 -0.43 10.11
CA SER A 58 -0.20 -0.41 9.09
C SER A 58 -1.45 -1.23 9.46
N THR A 59 -1.36 -2.14 10.43
CA THR A 59 -2.48 -2.99 10.87
C THR A 59 -3.19 -2.48 12.12
N CYS A 60 -2.72 -1.41 12.75
CA CYS A 60 -3.33 -0.87 13.96
C CYS A 60 -4.43 0.15 13.61
N GLU A 61 -5.45 -0.29 12.89
CA GLU A 61 -6.83 0.26 12.86
C GLU A 61 -7.68 -0.60 11.92
N LEU A 62 -8.30 -1.64 12.48
CA LEU A 62 -9.64 -2.16 12.17
C LEU A 62 -10.09 -3.08 13.32
#